data_AF-A0A0C9WZM9-F1
#
_entry.id   AF-A0A0C9WZM9-F1
#
_cell.length_a   1.000
_cell.length_b   1.000
_cell.length_c   1.000
_cell.angle_alpha   90.00
_cell.angle_beta   90.00
_cell.angle_gamma   90.00
#
_symmetry.space_group_name_H-M   'P 1'
#
loop_
_entity.id
_entity.type
_entity.pdbx_description
1 polymer ?
#
loop_
_entity_poly.entity_id
_entity_poly.type
_entity_poly.pdbx_seq_one_letter_code
_entity_poly.pdbx_strand_id
1 'polypeptide(L)' 'KALRFYNTTYDMRQSEDVINPKTSHCDIMVLSDPQARDDLPTHPFLYAQVLGIYHVNVVYSGPGMLNYEAMRFDFLWV' A
#
# COMPACT_ATOMS: atom_id res chain seq x y z
N LYS A 1 6.53 -5.71 -12.90
CA LYS A 1 5.65 -6.24 -11.83
C LYS A 1 4.51 -5.25 -11.67
N ALA A 2 3.29 -5.72 -11.49
CA ALA A 2 2.13 -4.87 -11.22
C ALA A 2 1.50 -5.32 -9.90
N LEU A 3 0.93 -4.39 -9.15
CA LEU A 3 0.22 -4.67 -7.90
C LEU A 3 -1.27 -4.42 -8.12
N ARG A 4 -2.11 -5.26 -7.52
CA ARG A 4 -3.57 -5.21 -7.61
C ARG A 4 -4.14 -5.02 -6.22
N PHE A 5 -4.99 -4.02 -6.06
CA PHE A 5 -5.74 -3.76 -4.84
C PHE A 5 -7.23 -3.92 -5.11
N TYR A 6 -7.93 -4.57 -4.19
CA TYR A 6 -9.38 -4.67 -4.24
C TYR A 6 -9.97 -3.70 -3.23
N ASN A 7 -10.91 -2.88 -3.67
CA ASN A 7 -11.65 -1.96 -2.82
C ASN A 7 -13.16 -2.18 -2.99
N THR A 8 -13.91 -1.87 -1.94
CA THR A 8 -15.36 -1.83 -1.98
C THR A 8 -15.81 -0.39 -2.20
N THR A 9 -16.56 -0.15 -3.27
CA THR A 9 -17.16 1.15 -3.52
C THR A 9 -18.42 1.33 -2.67
N TYR A 10 -18.94 2.56 -2.60
CA TYR A 10 -20.10 2.92 -1.79
C TYR A 10 -21.32 2.03 -2.05
N ASP A 11 -21.57 1.65 -3.31
CA ASP A 11 -22.68 0.77 -3.70
C ASP A 11 -22.43 -0.71 -3.36
N MET A 12 -21.48 -1.01 -2.45
CA MET A 12 -21.04 -2.35 -2.08
C MET A 12 -20.56 -3.18 -3.28
N ARG A 13 -20.06 -2.52 -4.33
CA ARG A 13 -19.47 -3.19 -5.48
C ARG A 13 -17.98 -3.37 -5.26
N GLN A 14 -17.44 -4.50 -5.70
CA GLN A 14 -16.00 -4.71 -5.74
C GLN A 14 -15.40 -3.96 -6.93
N SER A 15 -14.36 -3.19 -6.67
CA SER A 15 -13.53 -2.53 -7.67
C SER A 15 -12.08 -2.99 -7.52
N GLU A 16 -11.29 -2.80 -8.57
CA GLU A 16 -9.89 -3.20 -8.63
C GLU A 16 -9.03 -2.05 -9.15
N ASP A 17 -7.97 -1.73 -8.41
CA ASP A 17 -6.95 -0.77 -8.81
C ASP A 17 -5.66 -1.52 -9.16
N VAL A 18 -5.07 -1.20 -10.33
CA VAL A 18 -3.83 -1.82 -10.81
C VAL A 18 -2.74 -0.77 -10.93
N ILE A 19 -1.64 -0.98 -10.20
CA ILE A 19 -0.48 -0.09 -10.23
C ILE A 19 0.66 -0.76 -10.99
N ASN A 20 1.21 -0.05 -11.98
CA ASN A 20 2.37 -0.49 -12.73
C ASN A 20 3.39 0.66 -12.81
N PRO A 21 4.55 0.56 -12.14
CA PRO A 21 5.59 1.58 -12.16
C PRO A 21 6.13 1.91 -13.56
N LYS A 22 5.90 1.04 -14.55
CA LYS A 22 6.39 1.21 -15.92
C LYS A 22 5.39 1.91 -16.86
N THR A 23 4.19 2.23 -16.39
CA THR A 23 3.16 2.92 -17.20
C THR A 23 2.77 4.24 -16.55
N SER A 24 1.92 5.02 -17.22
CA SER A 24 1.32 6.23 -16.65
C SER A 24 0.44 5.97 -15.42
N HIS A 25 0.06 4.71 -15.15
CA HIS A 25 -0.70 4.32 -13.96
C HIS A 25 0.25 3.89 -12.83
N CYS A 26 1.07 4.84 -12.37
CA CYS A 26 2.06 4.63 -11.31
C CYS A 26 1.81 5.50 -10.07
N ASP A 27 0.86 6.43 -10.10
CA ASP A 27 0.54 7.30 -8.96
C ASP A 27 -0.45 6.63 -8.01
N ILE A 28 -0.27 6.86 -6.71
CA ILE A 28 -1.13 6.36 -5.63
C ILE A 28 -1.63 7.49 -4.74
N MET A 29 -2.79 7.25 -4.12
CA MET A 29 -3.40 8.14 -3.13
C MET A 29 -3.52 7.42 -1.80
N VAL A 30 -3.08 8.05 -0.71
CA VAL A 30 -3.14 7.48 0.65
C VAL A 30 -3.84 8.47 1.57
N LEU A 31 -4.65 7.96 2.50
CA LEU A 31 -5.27 8.79 3.53
C LEU A 31 -4.17 9.45 4.38
N SER A 32 -4.19 10.78 4.47
CA SER A 32 -3.24 11.50 5.32
C SER A 32 -3.57 11.27 6.79
N ASP A 33 -2.55 11.15 7.64
CA ASP A 33 -2.75 11.14 9.09
C ASP A 33 -3.15 12.55 9.56
N PRO A 34 -4.38 12.74 10.10
CA PRO A 34 -4.86 14.03 10.55
C PRO A 34 -4.12 14.55 11.79
N GLN A 35 -3.36 13.70 12.51
CA GLN A 35 -2.59 14.07 13.70
C GLN A 35 -1.10 14.30 13.39
N ALA A 36 -0.63 14.01 12.17
CA ALA A 36 0.78 14.10 11.84
C ALA A 36 1.28 15.54 11.60
N ARG A 37 0.41 16.55 11.52
CA ARG A 37 0.78 17.96 11.30
C ARG A 37 -0.13 18.89 12.08
N ASP A 38 0.39 19.47 13.16
CA ASP A 38 -0.38 20.27 14.12
C ASP A 38 -0.87 21.64 13.59
N ASP A 39 -0.40 22.15 12.45
CA ASP A 39 -0.52 23.61 12.22
C ASP A 39 -1.15 24.09 10.90
N LEU A 40 -1.62 23.22 10.00
CA LEU A 40 -2.27 23.65 8.74
C LEU A 40 -3.40 22.70 8.31
N PRO A 41 -4.47 23.20 7.65
CA PRO A 41 -5.46 22.34 6.99
C PRO A 41 -4.76 21.54 5.89
N THR A 42 -4.31 20.34 6.26
CA THR A 42 -3.60 19.42 5.38
C THR A 42 -4.65 18.72 4.55
N HIS A 43 -4.44 18.66 3.23
CA HIS A 43 -5.32 17.94 2.32
C HIS A 43 -5.52 16.50 2.83
N PRO A 44 -6.76 15.95 2.86
CA PRO A 44 -7.06 14.66 3.49
C PRO A 44 -6.36 13.46 2.83
N PHE A 45 -5.68 13.68 1.70
CA PHE A 45 -4.96 12.66 0.96
C PHE A 45 -3.54 13.11 0.62
N LEU A 46 -2.62 12.15 0.70
CA LEU A 46 -1.26 12.20 0.20
C LEU A 46 -1.20 11.55 -1.18
N TYR A 47 -0.32 12.08 -2.02
CA TYR A 47 -0.09 11.59 -3.38
C TYR A 47 1.38 11.23 -3.52
N ALA A 48 1.66 10.10 -4.17
CA ALA A 48 3.03 9.65 -4.38
C ALA A 48 3.14 8.81 -5.67
N GLN A 49 4.31 8.85 -6.31
CA GLN A 49 4.56 8.13 -7.56
C GLN A 49 5.39 6.87 -7.29
N VAL A 50 4.86 5.69 -7.63
CA VAL A 50 5.54 4.42 -7.38
C VAL A 50 6.69 4.24 -8.37
N LEU A 51 7.90 4.22 -7.83
CA LEU A 51 9.15 3.96 -8.55
C LEU A 51 9.41 2.46 -8.74
N GLY A 52 8.97 1.64 -7.78
CA GLY A 52 9.21 0.20 -7.81
C GLY A 52 8.29 -0.61 -6.90
N ILE A 53 8.10 -1.88 -7.27
CA ILE A 53 7.36 -2.87 -6.47
C ILE A 53 8.32 -4.00 -6.12
N TYR A 54 8.57 -4.19 -4.83
CA TYR A 54 9.47 -5.22 -4.33
C TYR A 54 8.70 -6.29 -3.56
N HIS A 55 9.37 -7.40 -3.24
CA HIS A 55 8.86 -8.40 -2.33
C HIS A 55 9.98 -8.94 -1.46
N VAL A 56 9.66 -9.23 -0.20
CA VAL A 56 10.56 -9.89 0.74
C VAL A 56 9.79 -11.04 1.39
N ASN A 57 10.49 -12.14 1.62
CA ASN A 57 10.00 -13.25 2.42
C ASN A 57 10.44 -13.01 3.87
N VAL A 58 9.49 -12.70 4.73
CA VAL A 58 9.71 -12.41 6.15
C VAL A 58 9.35 -13.64 6.95
N VAL A 59 10.26 -14.07 7.81
CA VAL A 59 9.98 -15.07 8.84
C VAL A 59 9.84 -14.29 10.14
N TYR A 60 8.67 -14.36 10.78
CA TYR A 60 8.52 -13.82 12.12
C TYR A 60 9.41 -14.65 13.07
N SER A 61 9.85 -14.11 14.20
CA SER A 61 10.59 -14.89 15.21
C SER A 61 10.25 -14.44 16.63
N GLY A 62 9.06 -13.86 16.81
CA GLY A 62 8.62 -13.30 18.08
C GLY A 62 7.76 -14.25 18.92
N PRO A 63 7.36 -13.81 20.12
CA PRO A 63 6.53 -14.60 21.03
C PRO A 63 5.15 -14.88 20.42
N GLY A 64 4.61 -16.08 20.66
CA GLY A 64 3.33 -16.53 20.10
C GLY A 64 3.44 -17.17 18.71
N MET A 65 4.65 -17.37 18.20
CA MET A 65 4.85 -17.95 16.89
C MET A 65 4.78 -19.48 16.90
N LEU A 66 4.01 -20.04 15.96
CA LEU A 66 3.80 -21.48 15.83
C LEU A 66 4.80 -22.11 14.83
N ASN A 67 5.02 -21.47 13.67
CA ASN A 67 5.82 -22.02 12.58
C ASN A 67 6.77 -20.96 11.98
N TYR A 68 7.97 -21.36 11.56
CA TYR A 68 8.95 -20.53 10.83
C TYR A 68 8.65 -20.44 9.33
N GLU A 69 7.37 -20.32 8.98
CA GLU A 69 6.99 -20.20 7.58
C GLU A 69 7.29 -18.80 7.06
N ALA A 70 7.99 -18.75 5.91
CA ALA A 70 8.31 -17.51 5.25
C ALA A 70 7.04 -16.92 4.62
N MET A 71 6.63 -15.75 5.13
CA MET A 71 5.50 -15.00 4.61
C MET A 71 5.98 -13.98 3.59
N ARG A 72 5.37 -13.97 2.42
CA ARG A 72 5.69 -12.98 1.40
C ARG A 72 5.01 -11.65 1.72
N PHE A 73 5.80 -10.59 1.80
CA PHE A 73 5.35 -9.20 1.89
C PHE A 73 5.73 -8.44 0.62
N ASP A 74 4.75 -7.78 0.01
CA ASP A 74 4.98 -6.83 -1.08
C ASP A 74 5.02 -5.40 -0.50
N PHE A 75 5.97 -4.57 -0.95
CA PHE A 75 6.04 -3.16 -0.58
C PHE A 75 6.34 -2.28 -1.78
N LEU A 76 5.87 -1.04 -1.69
CA LEU A 76 6.01 -0.02 -2.72
C LEU A 76 7.17 0.90 -2.36
N TRP A 77 8.02 1.21 -3.34
CA TRP A 77 8.97 2.30 -3.25
C TRP A 77 8.37 3.50 -3.97
N VAL A 78 8.24 4.59 -3.22
CA VAL A 78 7.55 5.84 -3.58
C VAL A 78 8.41 7.03 -3.19
#